data_AF-A0AAN6KJS8-F1
#
_entry.id   AF-A0AAN6KJS8-F1
#
_cell.length_a   1.000
_cell.length_b   1.000
_cell.length_c   1.000
_cell.angle_alpha   90.00
_cell.angle_beta   90.00
_cell.angle_gamma   90.00
#
_symmetry.space_group_name_H-M   'P 1'
#
loop_
_entity.id
_entity.type
_entity.pdbx_description
1 polymer ?
#
loop_
_entity_poly.entity_id
_entity_poly.type
_entity_poly.pdbx_seq_one_letter_code
_entity_poly.pdbx_strand_id
1 'polypeptide(L)'
;MANTTLGTLPDTAQRYKQYSVYHDHAYIWAVNLDASLEKVGDGRDDSADRVEAEVERREGEVDNPDWATLTFHELSQYRSYAGLRLELQHLRLRSSTQIWPDQILPDTYRATQSTPHQGYGGLVGELPLLISLMALALPSSFVQIGLPSCMANPWRVYPVSEIARGLGWEHKRGLVVAVYYDTNTTTTPLDLYHYERGTDGSSILP
;
A
#
# COMPACT_ATOMS: atom_id res chain seq x y z
N MET A 1 -13.20 23.33 16.61
CA MET A 1 -11.92 22.92 16.01
C MET A 1 -11.17 22.14 17.07
N ALA A 2 -11.11 20.81 16.94
CA ALA A 2 -10.37 19.98 17.87
C ALA A 2 -8.90 19.94 17.42
N ASN A 3 -7.99 20.41 18.28
CA ASN A 3 -6.56 20.21 18.09
C ASN A 3 -6.28 18.72 18.29
N THR A 4 -6.15 17.98 17.20
CA THR A 4 -5.64 16.61 17.23
C THR A 4 -4.16 16.68 17.62
N THR A 5 -3.85 16.47 18.90
CA THR A 5 -2.49 16.21 19.35
C THR A 5 -2.00 14.95 18.63
N LEU A 6 -1.05 15.10 17.71
CA LEU A 6 -0.21 14.00 17.25
C LEU A 6 0.46 13.41 18.49
N GLY A 7 0.01 12.22 18.92
CA GLY A 7 0.67 11.50 20.00
C GLY A 7 2.11 11.24 19.61
N THR A 8 3.04 11.57 20.49
CA THR A 8 4.42 11.11 20.36
C THR A 8 4.43 9.59 20.43
N LEU A 9 5.16 8.95 19.52
CA LEU A 9 5.38 7.50 19.59
C LEU A 9 6.05 7.16 20.93
N PRO A 10 5.73 6.01 21.55
CA PRO A 10 6.46 5.53 22.71
C PRO A 10 7.97 5.41 22.42
N ASP A 11 8.82 5.62 23.42
CA ASP A 11 10.28 5.47 23.28
C ASP A 11 10.69 4.03 22.89
N THR A 12 9.81 3.06 23.14
CA THR A 12 9.96 1.64 22.80
C THR A 12 9.39 1.27 21.43
N ALA A 13 8.89 2.25 20.67
CA ALA A 13 8.42 2.04 19.31
C ALA A 13 9.60 1.73 18.37
N GLN A 14 9.57 0.57 17.74
CA GLN A 14 10.50 0.18 16.70
C GLN A 14 9.79 0.18 15.35
N ARG A 15 10.45 0.76 14.34
CA ARG A 15 9.92 0.81 12.98
C ARG A 15 10.00 -0.58 12.35
N TYR A 16 8.86 -1.08 11.88
CA TYR A 16 8.76 -2.33 11.13
C TYR A 16 9.08 -2.12 9.64
N LYS A 17 8.31 -1.26 8.97
CA LYS A 17 8.47 -0.91 7.55
C LYS A 17 8.02 0.52 7.30
N GLN A 18 8.54 1.13 6.23
CA GLN A 18 8.16 2.47 5.81
C GLN A 18 8.17 2.60 4.29
N TYR A 19 7.11 3.20 3.74
CA TYR A 19 6.95 3.44 2.32
C TYR A 19 6.68 4.93 2.08
N SER A 20 7.29 5.47 1.02
CA SER A 20 6.78 6.66 0.35
C SER A 20 5.92 6.21 -0.82
N VAL A 21 4.73 6.76 -0.94
CA VAL A 21 3.74 6.36 -1.95
C VAL A 21 3.14 7.61 -2.55
N TYR A 22 2.95 7.65 -3.87
CA TYR A 22 2.15 8.70 -4.51
C TYR A 22 1.27 8.16 -5.61
N HIS A 23 0.18 8.88 -5.85
CA HIS A 23 -0.71 8.63 -6.98
C HIS A 23 -0.34 9.57 -8.13
N ASP A 24 -0.08 9.00 -9.31
CA ASP A 24 0.07 9.77 -10.53
C ASP A 24 -0.62 9.09 -11.71
N HIS A 25 -1.42 9.88 -12.44
CA HIS A 25 -2.32 9.43 -13.49
C HIS A 25 -3.24 8.29 -13.06
N ALA A 26 -2.89 7.05 -13.37
CA ALA A 26 -3.65 5.85 -13.05
C ALA A 26 -2.81 4.83 -12.25
N TYR A 27 -1.63 5.24 -11.80
CA TYR A 27 -0.65 4.40 -11.14
C TYR A 27 -0.42 4.85 -9.69
N ILE A 28 -0.19 3.85 -8.85
CA ILE A 28 0.31 4.02 -7.50
C ILE A 28 1.80 3.67 -7.54
N TRP A 29 2.63 4.67 -7.27
CA TRP A 29 4.08 4.54 -7.20
C TRP A 29 4.51 4.47 -5.76
N ALA A 30 5.48 3.62 -5.46
CA ALA A 30 6.01 3.48 -4.12
C ALA A 30 7.49 3.12 -4.10
N VAL A 31 8.14 3.46 -2.99
CA VAL A 31 9.51 3.08 -2.65
C VAL A 31 9.61 2.84 -1.14
N ASN A 32 10.43 1.89 -0.72
CA ASN A 32 10.53 1.40 0.66
C ASN A 32 11.44 2.27 1.56
N LEU A 33 11.30 3.59 1.48
CA LEU A 33 12.04 4.57 2.28
C LEU A 33 11.29 5.90 2.40
N ASP A 34 11.90 6.90 3.05
CA ASP A 34 11.40 8.28 3.10
C ASP A 34 11.92 9.14 1.93
N ALA A 35 11.14 9.30 0.87
CA ALA A 35 11.51 10.06 -0.31
C ALA A 35 11.52 11.58 -0.06
N SER A 36 11.11 12.03 1.14
CA SER A 36 11.28 13.43 1.56
C SER A 36 12.66 13.71 2.16
N LEU A 37 13.38 12.65 2.57
CA LEU A 37 14.69 12.74 3.20
C LEU A 37 15.82 12.27 2.27
N GLU A 38 15.50 11.39 1.32
CA GLU A 38 16.47 10.75 0.42
C GLU A 38 16.11 10.99 -1.05
N LYS A 39 17.14 11.10 -1.90
CA LYS A 39 16.95 11.18 -3.34
C LYS A 39 16.60 9.78 -3.87
N VAL A 40 15.53 9.70 -4.64
CA VAL A 40 15.05 8.47 -5.30
C VAL A 40 15.26 8.62 -6.80
N GLY A 41 15.45 7.50 -7.50
CA GLY A 41 15.39 7.45 -8.97
C GLY A 41 14.06 8.00 -9.52
N ASP A 42 13.93 8.15 -10.84
CA ASP A 42 12.72 8.67 -11.49
C ASP A 42 11.76 7.58 -11.98
N GLY A 43 12.07 6.30 -11.72
CA GLY A 43 11.29 5.14 -12.15
C GLY A 43 11.46 4.80 -13.63
N ARG A 44 12.37 5.45 -14.37
CA ARG A 44 12.56 5.28 -15.82
C ARG A 44 13.87 4.57 -16.15
N ASP A 45 14.08 3.41 -15.55
CA ASP A 45 15.05 2.44 -16.06
C ASP A 45 14.45 1.66 -17.25
N ASP A 46 14.23 2.35 -18.39
CA ASP A 46 13.91 1.67 -19.64
C ASP A 46 15.07 0.72 -20.00
N SER A 47 14.73 -0.48 -20.48
CA SER A 47 15.69 -1.59 -20.62
C SER A 47 16.84 -1.32 -21.62
N ALA A 48 16.69 -0.28 -22.45
CA ALA A 48 17.73 0.19 -23.37
C ALA A 48 18.76 1.11 -22.68
N ASP A 49 18.32 2.00 -21.79
CA ASP A 49 19.19 2.90 -21.01
C ASP A 49 19.94 2.14 -19.91
N ARG A 50 19.39 1.00 -19.46
CA ARG A 50 20.07 0.11 -18.51
C ARG A 50 21.42 -0.40 -19.02
N VAL A 51 21.57 -0.61 -20.33
CA VAL A 51 22.81 -1.13 -20.93
C VAL A 51 23.85 -0.02 -21.08
N GLU A 52 23.45 1.20 -21.39
CA GLU A 52 24.37 2.36 -21.46
C GLU A 52 24.75 2.85 -20.05
N ALA A 53 23.81 2.91 -19.11
CA ALA A 53 24.06 3.29 -17.72
C ALA A 53 24.92 2.27 -16.96
N GLU A 54 24.92 0.99 -17.37
CA GLU A 54 25.80 -0.04 -16.79
C GLU A 54 27.25 0.09 -17.27
N VAL A 55 27.48 0.72 -18.43
CA VAL A 55 28.83 1.01 -18.96
C VAL A 55 29.43 2.27 -18.31
N GLU A 56 28.60 3.23 -17.87
CA GLU A 56 29.07 4.43 -17.16
C GLU A 56 29.10 4.31 -15.63
N ARG A 57 28.51 3.26 -15.04
CA ARG A 57 28.54 3.00 -13.60
C ARG A 57 29.98 2.81 -13.12
N ARG A 58 30.52 3.80 -12.41
CA ARG A 58 31.79 3.67 -11.68
C ARG A 58 31.61 2.62 -10.60
N GLU A 59 32.58 1.71 -10.47
CA GLU A 59 32.67 0.78 -9.34
C GLU A 59 32.52 1.57 -8.02
N GLY A 60 31.38 1.41 -7.34
CA GLY A 60 31.06 2.10 -6.08
C GLY A 60 29.78 2.94 -6.08
N GLU A 61 29.09 3.11 -7.21
CA GLU A 61 27.76 3.73 -7.22
C GLU A 61 26.72 2.75 -6.65
N VAL A 62 26.20 3.07 -5.45
CA VAL A 62 25.16 2.30 -4.79
C VAL A 62 23.90 2.39 -5.64
N ASP A 63 23.30 1.26 -6.03
CA ASP A 63 22.01 1.22 -6.70
C ASP A 63 21.03 2.12 -5.93
N ASN A 64 20.70 3.28 -6.52
CA ASN A 64 19.78 4.18 -5.87
C ASN A 64 18.41 3.50 -5.81
N PRO A 65 17.71 3.58 -4.67
CA PRO A 65 16.35 3.10 -4.57
C PRO A 65 15.50 3.81 -5.63
N ASP A 66 14.67 3.04 -6.31
CA ASP A 66 13.89 3.52 -7.45
C ASP A 66 12.41 3.19 -7.30
N TRP A 67 11.57 4.07 -7.85
CA TRP A 67 10.12 3.94 -7.77
C TRP A 67 9.64 2.68 -8.48
N ALA A 68 8.70 1.99 -7.86
CA ALA A 68 8.01 0.85 -8.46
C ALA A 68 6.51 1.06 -8.36
N THR A 69 5.78 0.56 -9.36
CA THR A 69 4.33 0.54 -9.31
C THR A 69 3.82 -0.55 -8.36
N LEU A 70 2.65 -0.33 -7.77
CA LEU A 70 1.89 -1.38 -7.08
C LEU A 70 1.74 -2.62 -7.99
N THR A 71 1.98 -3.78 -7.41
CA THR A 71 1.85 -5.09 -8.06
C THR A 71 1.29 -6.09 -7.07
N PHE A 72 0.89 -7.27 -7.56
CA PHE A 72 0.22 -8.30 -6.79
C PHE A 72 0.85 -9.68 -7.01
N HIS A 73 0.75 -10.51 -5.98
CA HIS A 73 0.99 -11.94 -6.02
C HIS A 73 -0.30 -12.66 -5.61
N GLU A 74 -0.63 -13.79 -6.24
CA GLU A 74 -1.79 -14.59 -5.83
C GLU A 74 -1.39 -15.59 -4.74
N LEU A 75 -2.03 -15.47 -3.58
CA LEU A 75 -1.90 -16.42 -2.48
C LEU A 75 -2.91 -17.56 -2.60
N SER A 76 -2.69 -18.60 -1.78
CA SER A 76 -3.67 -19.65 -1.56
C SER A 76 -5.02 -19.08 -1.11
N GLN A 77 -6.10 -19.81 -1.42
CA GLN A 77 -7.50 -19.38 -1.17
C GLN A 77 -7.93 -18.16 -1.99
N TYR A 78 -7.26 -17.89 -3.12
CA TYR A 78 -7.60 -16.81 -4.06
C TYR A 78 -7.60 -15.42 -3.42
N ARG A 79 -6.62 -15.18 -2.53
CA ARG A 79 -6.32 -13.86 -1.97
C ARG A 79 -5.20 -13.22 -2.76
N SER A 80 -5.22 -11.90 -2.86
CA SER A 80 -4.12 -11.14 -3.47
C SER A 80 -3.21 -10.58 -2.38
N TYR A 81 -1.91 -10.63 -2.60
CA TYR A 81 -0.89 -9.97 -1.79
C TYR A 81 -0.39 -8.74 -2.55
N ALA A 82 -0.62 -7.53 -2.01
CA ALA A 82 -0.11 -6.28 -2.56
C ALA A 82 1.32 -6.00 -2.10
N GLY A 83 2.18 -5.63 -3.06
CA GLY A 83 3.57 -5.25 -2.81
C GLY A 83 4.19 -4.59 -4.03
N LEU A 84 5.53 -4.54 -4.05
CA LEU A 84 6.30 -3.98 -5.16
C LEU A 84 7.03 -5.08 -5.91
N ARG A 85 7.17 -4.91 -7.24
CA ARG A 85 7.93 -5.81 -8.13
C ARG A 85 7.47 -7.29 -8.04
N LEU A 86 6.17 -7.51 -7.86
CA LEU A 86 5.51 -8.83 -7.88
C LEU A 86 5.07 -9.22 -9.30
N GLU A 87 4.46 -10.39 -9.47
CA GLU A 87 4.22 -10.97 -10.81
C GLU A 87 3.03 -10.37 -11.56
N LEU A 88 2.02 -9.85 -10.86
CA LEU A 88 0.78 -9.40 -11.48
C LEU A 88 0.63 -7.87 -11.36
N GLN A 89 0.35 -7.21 -12.48
CA GLN A 89 0.03 -5.78 -12.48
C GLN A 89 -1.41 -5.50 -12.05
N HIS A 90 -2.28 -6.51 -12.08
CA HIS A 90 -3.71 -6.40 -11.81
C HIS A 90 -4.09 -7.35 -10.68
N LEU A 91 -5.15 -7.01 -9.94
CA LEU A 91 -5.82 -8.01 -9.14
C LEU A 91 -6.25 -9.18 -10.05
N ARG A 92 -6.03 -10.41 -9.60
CA ARG A 92 -6.46 -11.57 -10.39
C ARG A 92 -7.96 -11.78 -10.27
N LEU A 93 -8.46 -11.83 -9.04
CA LEU A 93 -9.83 -12.23 -8.73
C LEU A 93 -10.44 -11.27 -7.72
N ARG A 94 -11.73 -10.98 -7.90
CA ARG A 94 -12.59 -10.38 -6.87
C ARG A 94 -13.91 -11.14 -6.74
N SER A 95 -14.49 -11.13 -5.55
CA SER A 95 -15.90 -11.49 -5.37
C SER A 95 -16.80 -10.36 -5.91
N SER A 96 -17.91 -10.72 -6.54
CA SER A 96 -18.88 -9.74 -7.07
C SER A 96 -19.55 -8.88 -5.99
N THR A 97 -19.46 -9.28 -4.72
CA THR A 97 -20.01 -8.53 -3.58
C THR A 97 -19.00 -7.55 -2.96
N GLN A 98 -17.73 -7.60 -3.35
CA GLN A 98 -16.69 -6.74 -2.79
C GLN A 98 -16.72 -5.36 -3.45
N ILE A 99 -16.78 -4.32 -2.61
CA ILE A 99 -16.73 -2.93 -3.05
C ILE A 99 -15.33 -2.32 -2.90
N TRP A 100 -14.49 -2.91 -2.04
CA TRP A 100 -13.18 -2.36 -1.71
C TRP A 100 -12.25 -2.21 -2.93
N PRO A 101 -12.22 -3.12 -3.94
CA PRO A 101 -11.28 -2.97 -5.05
C PRO A 101 -11.55 -1.68 -5.81
N ASP A 102 -12.83 -1.36 -6.04
CA ASP A 102 -13.21 -0.17 -6.76
C ASP A 102 -13.02 1.10 -5.92
N GLN A 103 -12.98 1.01 -4.59
CA GLN A 103 -12.77 2.16 -3.70
C GLN A 103 -11.31 2.56 -3.56
N ILE A 104 -10.40 1.60 -3.40
CA ILE A 104 -9.00 1.90 -3.03
C ILE A 104 -8.02 1.75 -4.19
N LEU A 105 -8.43 1.14 -5.31
CA LEU A 105 -7.57 0.94 -6.46
C LEU A 105 -8.03 1.75 -7.68
N PRO A 106 -7.09 2.46 -8.34
CA PRO A 106 -7.28 2.99 -9.68
C PRO A 106 -7.70 1.90 -10.69
N ASP A 107 -8.30 2.34 -11.80
CA ASP A 107 -8.84 1.42 -12.81
C ASP A 107 -7.80 0.48 -13.42
N THR A 108 -6.54 0.94 -13.52
CA THR A 108 -5.42 0.14 -14.00
C THR A 108 -5.19 -1.13 -13.16
N TYR A 109 -5.57 -1.17 -11.89
CA TYR A 109 -5.32 -2.32 -11.01
C TYR A 109 -6.54 -3.24 -10.84
N ARG A 110 -7.62 -3.01 -11.59
CA ARG A 110 -8.88 -3.76 -11.48
C ARG A 110 -8.68 -5.27 -11.63
N ALA A 111 -9.57 -6.01 -10.96
CA ALA A 111 -9.61 -7.45 -11.06
C ALA A 111 -9.93 -7.92 -12.48
N THR A 112 -9.14 -8.88 -12.99
CA THR A 112 -9.35 -9.48 -14.31
C THR A 112 -10.45 -10.54 -14.32
N GLN A 113 -10.75 -11.13 -13.16
CA GLN A 113 -11.78 -12.15 -12.98
C GLN A 113 -12.75 -11.78 -11.85
N SER A 114 -13.99 -12.27 -11.95
CA SER A 114 -15.01 -12.12 -10.93
C SER A 114 -15.57 -13.49 -10.54
N THR A 115 -15.85 -13.70 -9.26
CA THR A 115 -16.45 -14.93 -8.73
C THR A 115 -17.68 -14.63 -7.85
N PRO A 116 -18.70 -15.51 -7.82
CA PRO A 116 -19.80 -15.39 -6.87
C PRO A 116 -19.46 -15.87 -5.45
N HIS A 117 -18.29 -16.50 -5.25
CA HIS A 117 -17.91 -17.05 -3.94
C HIS A 117 -17.46 -15.94 -2.98
N GLN A 118 -18.26 -15.68 -1.95
CA GLN A 118 -18.07 -14.60 -0.97
C GLN A 118 -16.79 -14.69 -0.12
N GLY A 119 -16.12 -15.86 -0.09
CA GLY A 119 -14.86 -16.05 0.63
C GLY A 119 -13.59 -15.81 -0.18
N TYR A 120 -13.71 -15.42 -1.46
CA TYR A 120 -12.59 -15.26 -2.38
C TYR A 120 -12.36 -13.80 -2.75
N GLY A 121 -11.13 -13.50 -3.18
CA GLY A 121 -10.77 -12.17 -3.68
C GLY A 121 -10.37 -11.19 -2.58
N GLY A 122 -9.97 -11.64 -1.39
CA GLY A 122 -9.47 -10.74 -0.34
C GLY A 122 -8.11 -10.11 -0.69
N LEU A 123 -7.76 -9.01 -0.03
CA LEU A 123 -6.47 -8.34 -0.15
C LEU A 123 -5.72 -8.36 1.18
N VAL A 124 -4.48 -8.83 1.10
CA VAL A 124 -3.42 -8.67 2.10
C VAL A 124 -2.20 -8.06 1.40
N GLY A 125 -1.08 -7.89 2.08
CA GLY A 125 0.06 -7.20 1.51
C GLY A 125 0.86 -6.43 2.52
N GLU A 126 1.82 -5.67 2.03
CA GLU A 126 2.69 -4.85 2.86
C GLU A 126 1.89 -3.76 3.59
N LEU A 127 1.96 -3.76 4.92
CA LEU A 127 1.15 -2.90 5.78
C LEU A 127 1.22 -1.40 5.39
N PRO A 128 2.40 -0.77 5.26
CA PRO A 128 2.46 0.64 4.90
C PRO A 128 1.84 0.92 3.52
N LEU A 129 1.93 -0.02 2.59
CA LEU A 129 1.33 0.10 1.26
C LEU A 129 -0.20 0.02 1.34
N LEU A 130 -0.76 -0.96 2.07
CA LEU A 130 -2.21 -1.08 2.25
C LEU A 130 -2.82 0.15 2.97
N ILE A 131 -2.14 0.65 3.99
CA ILE A 131 -2.54 1.89 4.69
C ILE A 131 -2.50 3.07 3.72
N SER A 132 -1.48 3.14 2.85
CA SER A 132 -1.37 4.18 1.83
C SER A 132 -2.51 4.12 0.83
N LEU A 133 -2.92 2.93 0.37
CA LEU A 133 -4.05 2.77 -0.56
C LEU A 133 -5.36 3.29 0.04
N MET A 134 -5.64 2.96 1.30
CA MET A 134 -6.80 3.50 2.00
C MET A 134 -6.70 5.02 2.18
N ALA A 135 -5.55 5.52 2.60
CA ALA A 135 -5.35 6.95 2.81
C ALA A 135 -5.45 7.77 1.50
N LEU A 136 -5.00 7.21 0.37
CA LEU A 136 -5.16 7.80 -0.96
C LEU A 136 -6.61 7.75 -1.46
N ALA A 137 -7.40 6.76 -1.05
CA ALA A 137 -8.83 6.72 -1.37
C ALA A 137 -9.64 7.81 -0.63
N LEU A 138 -9.16 8.25 0.54
CA LEU A 138 -9.79 9.31 1.32
C LEU A 138 -9.35 10.70 0.85
N PRO A 139 -10.23 11.72 0.90
CA PRO A 139 -9.85 13.11 0.71
C PRO A 139 -8.74 13.51 1.69
N SER A 140 -7.78 14.32 1.24
CA SER A 140 -6.63 14.78 2.05
C SER A 140 -7.04 15.39 3.40
N SER A 141 -8.11 16.19 3.40
CA SER A 141 -8.68 16.82 4.60
C SER A 141 -9.37 15.85 5.58
N PHE A 142 -9.69 14.63 5.12
CA PHE A 142 -10.45 13.64 5.89
C PHE A 142 -9.58 12.48 6.40
N VAL A 143 -8.37 12.28 5.86
CA VAL A 143 -7.49 11.14 6.22
C VAL A 143 -7.32 10.97 7.73
N GLN A 144 -7.01 12.05 8.45
CA GLN A 144 -6.74 11.98 9.89
C GLN A 144 -7.95 11.48 10.70
N ILE A 145 -9.16 11.75 10.21
CA ILE A 145 -10.41 11.39 10.89
C ILE A 145 -10.89 10.02 10.39
N GLY A 146 -10.85 9.78 9.08
CA GLY A 146 -11.41 8.61 8.44
C GLY A 146 -10.53 7.36 8.50
N LEU A 147 -9.22 7.51 8.33
CA LEU A 147 -8.30 6.36 8.22
C LEU A 147 -8.33 5.43 9.44
N PRO A 148 -8.38 5.91 10.70
CA PRO A 148 -8.53 5.03 11.86
C PRO A 148 -9.78 4.14 11.79
N SER A 149 -10.89 4.65 11.23
CA SER A 149 -12.13 3.89 11.08
C SER A 149 -12.05 2.81 9.99
N CYS A 150 -11.19 3.02 8.98
CA CYS A 150 -10.87 2.02 7.96
C CYS A 150 -10.01 0.88 8.52
N MET A 151 -9.14 1.18 9.48
CA MET A 151 -8.22 0.22 10.11
C MET A 151 -8.80 -0.47 11.35
N ALA A 152 -10.09 -0.26 11.67
CA ALA A 152 -10.79 -1.07 12.66
C ALA A 152 -10.81 -2.54 12.21
N ASN A 153 -10.93 -3.51 13.12
CA ASN A 153 -10.99 -4.93 12.74
C ASN A 153 -12.44 -5.37 12.47
N PRO A 154 -12.78 -5.93 11.29
CA PRO A 154 -11.94 -6.10 10.10
C PRO A 154 -11.75 -4.78 9.34
N TRP A 155 -10.64 -4.62 8.59
CA TRP A 155 -10.46 -3.38 7.84
C TRP A 155 -11.57 -3.24 6.82
N ARG A 156 -11.96 -1.99 6.60
CA ARG A 156 -13.11 -1.64 5.79
C ARG A 156 -12.86 -0.36 5.03
N VAL A 157 -13.55 -0.24 3.91
CA VAL A 157 -13.59 0.98 3.13
C VAL A 157 -14.89 1.73 3.40
N TYR A 158 -14.87 3.04 3.20
CA TYR A 158 -16.12 3.80 3.15
C TYR A 158 -16.92 3.39 1.91
N PRO A 159 -18.25 3.24 2.03
CA PRO A 159 -19.09 2.97 0.86
C PRO A 159 -19.12 4.19 -0.07
N VAL A 160 -19.43 3.95 -1.35
CA VAL A 160 -19.57 5.00 -2.38
C VAL A 160 -20.52 6.13 -1.95
N SER A 161 -21.54 5.78 -1.14
CA SER A 161 -22.53 6.71 -0.61
C SER A 161 -21.98 7.71 0.40
N GLU A 162 -20.87 7.38 1.07
CA GLU A 162 -20.21 8.25 2.04
C GLU A 162 -18.99 8.94 1.43
N ILE A 163 -18.20 8.19 0.66
CA ILE A 163 -17.03 8.72 -0.05
C ILE A 163 -17.10 8.26 -1.50
N ALA A 164 -17.27 9.22 -2.41
CA ALA A 164 -17.31 8.93 -3.83
C ALA A 164 -15.94 8.38 -4.30
N ARG A 165 -15.99 7.41 -5.21
CA ARG A 165 -14.79 6.82 -5.79
C ARG A 165 -13.89 7.90 -6.41
N GLY A 166 -12.59 7.82 -6.13
CA GLY A 166 -11.58 8.70 -6.70
C GLY A 166 -11.51 10.10 -6.08
N LEU A 167 -12.36 10.41 -5.08
CA LEU A 167 -12.34 11.71 -4.42
C LEU A 167 -11.00 12.02 -3.73
N GLY A 168 -10.30 10.99 -3.25
CA GLY A 168 -8.95 11.13 -2.68
C GLY A 168 -7.79 11.03 -3.66
N TRP A 169 -8.03 10.61 -4.92
CA TRP A 169 -6.99 10.37 -5.93
C TRP A 169 -6.57 11.66 -6.62
N GLU A 170 -6.08 12.59 -5.82
CA GLU A 170 -5.50 13.85 -6.27
C GLU A 170 -4.20 13.57 -7.06
N HIS A 171 -4.01 14.30 -8.18
CA HIS A 171 -2.83 14.13 -9.03
C HIS A 171 -1.55 14.52 -8.27
N LYS A 172 -0.56 13.62 -8.27
CA LYS A 172 0.74 13.76 -7.57
C LYS A 172 0.63 13.91 -6.06
N ARG A 173 -0.47 13.46 -5.46
CA ARG A 173 -0.59 13.39 -4.01
C ARG A 173 0.26 12.25 -3.47
N GLY A 174 1.18 12.59 -2.57
CA GLY A 174 2.09 11.67 -1.92
C GLY A 174 1.82 11.51 -0.42
N LEU A 175 2.27 10.39 0.13
CA LEU A 175 2.22 10.03 1.54
C LEU A 175 3.53 9.36 1.93
N VAL A 176 3.96 9.56 3.17
CA VAL A 176 4.96 8.72 3.82
C VAL A 176 4.26 7.97 4.93
N VAL A 177 4.30 6.64 4.88
CA VAL A 177 3.65 5.77 5.86
C VAL A 177 4.70 4.89 6.51
N ALA A 178 4.86 5.03 7.82
CA ALA A 178 5.72 4.20 8.64
C ALA A 178 4.88 3.40 9.64
N VAL A 179 5.13 2.10 9.71
CA VAL A 179 4.47 1.18 10.64
C VAL A 179 5.46 0.87 11.76
N TYR A 180 4.98 0.96 12.99
CA TYR A 180 5.76 0.69 14.20
C TYR A 180 5.11 -0.42 15.01
N TYR A 181 5.91 -1.14 15.78
CA TYR A 181 5.47 -2.01 16.87
C TYR A 181 6.13 -1.55 18.17
N ASP A 182 5.46 -1.78 19.29
CA ASP A 182 5.98 -1.43 20.61
C ASP A 182 6.63 -2.66 21.25
N THR A 183 7.94 -2.59 21.54
CA THR A 183 8.69 -3.68 22.17
C THR A 183 8.28 -3.96 23.62
N ASN A 184 7.51 -3.06 24.26
CA ASN A 184 6.93 -3.33 25.58
C ASN A 184 5.66 -4.19 25.51
N THR A 185 5.13 -4.44 24.31
CA THR A 185 3.97 -5.30 24.10
C THR A 185 4.39 -6.70 23.66
N THR A 186 3.43 -7.62 23.56
CA THR A 186 3.67 -8.96 22.99
C THR A 186 3.81 -8.96 21.47
N THR A 187 3.60 -7.80 20.80
CA THR A 187 3.65 -7.70 19.34
C THR A 187 5.10 -7.68 18.86
N THR A 188 5.43 -8.60 17.96
CA THR A 188 6.75 -8.75 17.36
C THR A 188 6.72 -8.42 15.87
N PRO A 189 7.89 -8.21 15.22
CA PRO A 189 7.97 -8.13 13.76
C PRO A 189 7.38 -9.35 13.06
N LEU A 190 7.46 -10.52 13.68
CA LEU A 190 6.91 -11.77 13.14
C LEU A 190 5.38 -11.73 13.12
N ASP A 191 4.74 -11.14 14.12
CA ASP A 191 3.29 -10.97 14.15
C ASP A 191 2.82 -10.05 13.02
N LEU A 192 3.52 -8.93 12.79
CA LEU A 192 3.23 -8.04 11.67
C LEU A 192 3.47 -8.72 10.32
N TYR A 193 4.51 -9.55 10.21
CA TYR A 193 4.76 -10.36 9.02
C TYR A 193 3.63 -11.37 8.74
N HIS A 194 3.10 -12.01 9.79
CA HIS A 194 1.95 -12.91 9.68
C HIS A 194 0.67 -12.17 9.31
N TYR A 195 0.50 -10.96 9.85
CA TYR A 195 -0.61 -10.07 9.52
C TYR A 195 -0.57 -9.64 8.04
N GLU A 196 0.59 -9.25 7.51
CA GLU A 196 0.78 -8.93 6.08
C GLU A 196 0.42 -10.09 5.14
N ARG A 197 0.51 -11.34 5.62
CA ARG A 197 0.18 -12.55 4.85
C ARG A 197 -1.22 -13.10 5.12
N GLY A 198 -1.96 -12.52 6.07
CA GLY A 198 -3.25 -13.03 6.53
C GLY A 198 -3.19 -14.48 7.02
N THR A 199 -2.08 -14.89 7.65
CA THR A 199 -1.90 -16.24 8.21
C THR A 199 -2.45 -16.40 9.62
N ASP A 200 -2.70 -15.29 10.30
CA ASP A 200 -3.33 -15.20 11.62
C ASP A 200 -4.87 -15.38 11.57
N GLY A 201 -5.44 -15.57 10.38
CA GLY A 201 -6.88 -15.65 10.15
C GLY A 201 -7.54 -14.28 9.92
N SER A 202 -6.79 -13.18 10.05
CA SER A 202 -7.25 -11.83 9.73
C SER A 202 -7.00 -11.56 8.25
N SER A 203 -8.05 -11.60 7.43
CA SER A 203 -7.95 -10.96 6.10
C SER A 203 -8.03 -9.46 6.31
N ILE A 204 -7.07 -8.71 5.76
CA ILE A 204 -7.04 -7.25 5.92
C ILE A 204 -8.27 -6.66 5.23
N LEU A 205 -8.50 -6.95 3.95
CA LEU A 205 -9.75 -6.65 3.27
C LEU A 205 -10.39 -7.94 2.75
N PRO A 206 -11.57 -8.34 3.27
CA PRO A 206 -12.24 -9.57 2.88
C PRO A 206 -12.98 -9.47 1.55
#